data_AF-A0A930HGS4-F1
#
_entry.id   AF-A0A930HGS4-F1
#
_cell.length_a   1.000
_cell.length_b   1.000
_cell.length_c   1.000
_cell.angle_alpha   90.00
_cell.angle_beta   90.00
_cell.angle_gamma   90.00
#
_symmetry.space_group_name_H-M   'P 1'
#
loop_
_entity.id
_entity.type
_entity.pdbx_description
1 polymer ?
#
loop_
_entity_poly.entity_id
_entity_poly.type
_entity_poly.pdbx_seq_one_letter_code
_entity_poly.pdbx_strand_id
1 'polypeptide(L)'
;MDWLLFKHKETSRMTIDIDMENRAVLITQRWRIVDKGNNSSASIEHFKRMVVSTIQTIWNRRCFINLIDKNAIKKEDRKKSFRLDFKIRWVTSNEHWKVYVQPPGRSSVLWTERKILLDVYDVTPQEKCGAPDGLMQYPVAHEFGHTIGNTRGAFPSLIMGFSSISVITHGDEYRVSTTQKNHIR
;
A
#
# COMPACT_ATOMS: atom_id res chain seq x y z
N MET A 1 -3.62 20.26 27.01
CA MET A 1 -3.11 19.59 25.78
C MET A 1 -4.07 18.47 25.49
N ASP A 2 -5.02 18.72 24.59
CA ASP A 2 -6.16 17.84 24.38
C ASP A 2 -5.86 16.79 23.31
N TRP A 3 -5.90 15.53 23.72
CA TRP A 3 -5.76 14.34 22.89
C TRP A 3 -7.02 14.06 22.02
N LEU A 4 -7.90 15.06 21.88
CA LEU A 4 -9.24 14.97 21.29
C LEU A 4 -9.28 15.14 19.76
N LEU A 5 -8.13 15.35 19.09
CA LEU A 5 -8.10 15.69 17.66
C LEU A 5 -7.79 14.53 16.71
N PHE A 6 -7.43 13.36 17.22
CA PHE A 6 -7.30 12.15 16.40
C PHE A 6 -8.53 11.26 16.56
N LYS A 7 -9.33 11.14 15.49
CA LYS A 7 -10.32 10.04 15.40
C LYS A 7 -9.55 8.77 15.04
N HIS A 8 -9.38 7.91 16.04
CA HIS A 8 -8.70 6.63 15.90
C HIS A 8 -9.71 5.50 15.66
N LYS A 9 -9.39 4.62 14.71
CA LYS A 9 -10.14 3.39 14.47
C LYS A 9 -9.20 2.22 14.25
N GLU A 10 -9.32 1.22 15.11
CA GLU A 10 -8.71 -0.08 14.92
C GLU A 10 -9.60 -1.00 14.10
N THR A 11 -8.99 -1.76 13.19
CA THR A 11 -9.63 -2.82 12.41
C THR A 11 -8.78 -4.08 12.46
N SER A 12 -9.27 -5.20 11.93
CA SER A 12 -8.47 -6.43 11.82
C SER A 12 -7.29 -6.33 10.85
N ARG A 13 -7.21 -5.28 10.02
CA ARG A 13 -6.23 -5.15 8.91
C ARG A 13 -5.35 -3.92 8.99
N MET A 14 -5.80 -2.89 9.70
CA MET A 14 -5.11 -1.60 9.81
C MET A 14 -5.68 -0.78 10.95
N THR A 15 -4.87 0.17 11.39
CA THR A 15 -5.26 1.29 12.22
C THR A 15 -5.46 2.51 11.33
N ILE A 16 -6.49 3.30 11.59
CA ILE A 16 -6.80 4.54 10.87
C ILE A 16 -6.78 5.68 11.89
N ASP A 17 -5.89 6.63 11.68
CA ASP A 17 -5.76 7.83 12.50
C ASP A 17 -6.06 9.05 11.61
N ILE A 18 -7.10 9.82 11.97
CA ILE A 18 -7.51 11.00 11.21
C ILE A 18 -7.07 12.27 11.95
N ASP A 19 -6.21 13.04 11.31
CA ASP A 19 -5.80 14.38 11.71
C ASP A 19 -6.68 15.42 11.00
N MET A 20 -7.63 15.99 11.75
CA MET A 20 -8.56 16.98 11.22
C MET A 20 -7.90 18.34 10.95
N GLU A 21 -6.84 18.68 11.69
CA GLU A 21 -6.15 19.96 11.60
C GLU A 21 -5.25 19.99 10.37
N ASN A 22 -4.41 18.96 10.22
CA ASN A 22 -3.49 18.84 9.10
C ASN A 22 -4.10 18.22 7.85
N ARG A 23 -5.40 17.89 7.89
CA ARG A 23 -6.13 17.20 6.81
C ARG A 23 -5.35 15.97 6.34
N ALA A 24 -4.96 15.12 7.27
CA ALA A 24 -4.21 13.91 6.99
C ALA A 24 -4.90 12.68 7.58
N VAL A 25 -4.77 11.56 6.89
CA VAL A 25 -5.17 10.24 7.37
C VAL A 25 -3.92 9.37 7.34
N LEU A 26 -3.56 8.82 8.50
CA LEU A 26 -2.48 7.87 8.61
C LEU A 26 -3.06 6.46 8.73
N ILE A 27 -2.71 5.60 7.76
CA ILE A 27 -3.05 4.18 7.78
C ILE A 27 -1.83 3.40 8.27
N THR A 28 -1.96 2.74 9.42
CA THR A 28 -0.90 1.91 9.98
C THR A 28 -1.20 0.43 9.83
N GLN A 29 -0.31 -0.34 9.21
CA GLN A 29 -0.35 -1.80 9.20
C GLN A 29 0.74 -2.40 10.09
N ARG A 30 0.37 -3.35 10.96
CA ARG A 30 1.30 -4.10 11.80
C ARG A 30 1.60 -5.43 11.13
N TRP A 31 2.85 -5.63 10.73
CA TRP A 31 3.29 -6.79 9.96
C TRP A 31 4.19 -7.67 10.81
N ARG A 32 3.94 -8.97 10.81
CA ARG A 32 4.80 -9.96 11.47
C ARG A 32 5.42 -10.87 10.42
N ILE A 33 6.74 -10.96 10.44
CA ILE A 33 7.49 -11.88 9.58
C ILE A 33 7.30 -13.32 10.07
N VAL A 34 7.10 -14.21 9.11
CA VAL A 34 7.26 -15.66 9.24
C VAL A 34 8.28 -16.05 8.17
N ASP A 35 9.54 -16.22 8.59
CA ASP A 35 10.60 -16.62 7.67
C ASP A 35 10.49 -18.12 7.38
N LYS A 36 10.33 -18.46 6.10
CA LYS A 36 10.31 -19.85 5.60
C LYS A 36 11.53 -20.18 4.74
N GLY A 37 12.39 -19.20 4.47
CA GLY A 37 13.52 -19.33 3.55
C GLY A 37 14.86 -19.60 4.21
N ASN A 38 14.90 -19.81 5.53
CA ASN A 38 16.14 -19.87 6.32
C ASN A 38 17.06 -18.67 6.04
N ASN A 39 16.48 -17.46 5.97
CA ASN A 39 17.23 -16.25 5.70
C ASN A 39 18.05 -15.87 6.93
N SER A 40 19.21 -15.23 6.70
CA SER A 40 19.96 -14.66 7.82
C SER A 40 19.19 -13.50 8.45
N SER A 41 19.38 -13.27 9.76
CA SER A 41 18.77 -12.13 10.45
C SER A 41 19.12 -10.80 9.79
N ALA A 42 20.34 -10.65 9.27
CA ALA A 42 20.77 -9.46 8.54
C ALA A 42 19.99 -9.26 7.22
N SER A 43 19.72 -10.34 6.48
CA SER A 43 18.90 -10.31 5.27
C SER A 43 17.46 -9.87 5.59
N ILE A 44 16.86 -10.44 6.63
CA ILE A 44 15.50 -10.07 7.06
C ILE A 44 15.43 -8.61 7.52
N GLU A 45 16.40 -8.11 8.28
CA GLU A 45 16.41 -6.71 8.69
C GLU A 45 16.63 -5.76 7.50
N HIS A 46 17.45 -6.15 6.52
CA HIS A 46 17.58 -5.39 5.28
C HIS A 46 16.24 -5.34 4.52
N PHE A 47 15.61 -6.50 4.32
CA PHE A 47 14.30 -6.61 3.68
C PHE A 47 13.25 -5.72 4.36
N LYS A 48 13.15 -5.79 5.69
CA LYS A 48 12.23 -4.96 6.48
C LYS A 48 12.40 -3.46 6.24
N ARG A 49 13.65 -2.97 6.18
CA ARG A 49 13.94 -1.56 5.90
C ARG A 49 13.53 -1.18 4.48
N MET A 50 13.86 -2.03 3.51
CA MET A 50 13.54 -1.77 2.11
C MET A 50 12.04 -1.76 1.86
N VAL A 51 11.28 -2.72 2.40
CA VAL A 51 9.81 -2.75 2.32
C VAL A 51 9.20 -1.42 2.80
N VAL A 52 9.61 -0.95 3.98
CA VAL A 52 9.11 0.31 4.56
C VAL A 52 9.45 1.48 3.67
N SER A 53 10.72 1.58 3.25
CA SER A 53 11.19 2.68 2.39
C SER A 53 10.46 2.70 1.05
N THR A 54 10.35 1.56 0.38
CA THR A 54 9.71 1.42 -0.93
C THR A 54 8.24 1.81 -0.87
N ILE A 55 7.49 1.31 0.12
CA ILE A 55 6.06 1.60 0.27
C ILE A 55 5.83 3.09 0.58
N GLN A 56 6.63 3.67 1.46
CA GLN A 56 6.52 5.10 1.77
C GLN A 56 6.81 5.98 0.54
N THR A 57 7.88 5.68 -0.21
CA THR A 57 8.26 6.43 -1.41
C THR A 57 7.21 6.35 -2.52
N ILE A 58 6.57 5.18 -2.68
CA ILE A 58 5.62 4.94 -3.75
C ILE A 58 4.21 5.42 -3.40
N TRP A 59 3.73 5.18 -2.17
CA TRP A 59 2.32 5.40 -1.84
C TRP A 59 2.04 6.71 -1.09
N ASN A 60 2.98 7.20 -0.27
CA ASN A 60 2.69 8.37 0.57
C ASN A 60 2.59 9.64 -0.28
N ARG A 61 1.67 10.53 0.14
CA ARG A 61 1.37 11.81 -0.53
C ARG A 61 0.87 11.69 -1.98
N ARG A 62 0.56 10.48 -2.45
CA ARG A 62 -0.01 10.25 -3.79
C ARG A 62 -1.51 10.01 -3.79
N CYS A 63 -2.10 9.73 -2.62
CA CYS A 63 -3.52 9.42 -2.47
C CYS A 63 -4.23 10.47 -1.59
N PHE A 64 -5.49 10.75 -1.94
CA PHE A 64 -6.34 11.69 -1.21
C PHE A 64 -7.75 11.11 -1.02
N ILE A 65 -8.34 11.34 0.14
CA ILE A 65 -9.73 10.99 0.44
C ILE A 65 -10.54 12.29 0.58
N ASN A 66 -11.70 12.35 -0.06
CA ASN A 66 -12.60 13.49 0.07
C ASN A 66 -13.68 13.17 1.10
N LEU A 67 -13.73 13.95 2.17
CA LEU A 67 -14.89 13.99 3.05
C LEU A 67 -16.01 14.76 2.34
N ILE A 68 -17.13 14.09 2.08
CA ILE A 68 -18.33 14.68 1.51
C ILE A 68 -19.35 14.83 2.63
N ASP A 69 -19.56 16.07 3.08
CA ASP A 69 -20.66 16.38 3.99
C ASP A 69 -21.91 16.68 3.18
N LYS A 70 -22.85 15.74 3.17
CA LYS A 70 -24.13 15.85 2.43
C LYS A 70 -25.07 16.88 3.05
N ASN A 71 -24.86 17.27 4.31
CA ASN A 71 -25.71 18.20 5.04
C ASN A 71 -25.13 19.62 5.09
N ALA A 72 -23.93 19.84 4.53
CA ALA A 72 -23.28 21.15 4.52
C ALA A 72 -23.99 22.15 3.58
N ILE A 73 -24.45 23.26 4.17
CA ILE A 73 -25.17 24.33 3.48
C ILE A 73 -24.24 25.10 2.53
N LYS A 74 -23.00 25.42 2.97
CA LYS A 74 -21.99 26.16 2.19
C LYS A 74 -21.15 25.23 1.32
N LYS A 75 -20.89 25.62 0.06
CA LYS A 75 -20.11 24.80 -0.90
C LYS A 75 -18.67 24.53 -0.45
N GLU A 76 -18.04 25.48 0.24
CA GLU A 76 -16.66 25.34 0.74
C GLU A 76 -16.53 24.27 1.84
N ASP A 77 -17.60 24.05 2.61
CA ASP A 77 -17.65 23.03 3.67
C ASP A 77 -17.99 21.63 3.14
N ARG A 78 -18.51 21.53 1.89
CA ARG A 78 -18.97 20.26 1.30
C ARG A 78 -17.85 19.29 0.94
N LYS A 79 -16.62 19.78 0.72
CA LYS A 79 -15.51 18.93 0.26
C LYS A 79 -14.22 19.31 0.97
N LYS A 80 -13.82 18.47 1.92
CA LYS A 80 -12.49 18.53 2.55
C LYS A 80 -11.65 17.38 2.04
N SER A 81 -10.52 17.68 1.41
CA SER A 81 -9.56 16.68 0.96
C SER A 81 -8.56 16.38 2.07
N PHE A 82 -8.37 15.09 2.34
CA PHE A 82 -7.39 14.59 3.30
C PHE A 82 -6.30 13.83 2.56
N ARG A 83 -5.03 14.14 2.85
CA ARG A 83 -3.88 13.38 2.35
C ARG A 83 -3.84 12.03 3.04
N LEU A 84 -3.60 10.96 2.28
CA LEU A 84 -3.43 9.62 2.83
C LEU A 84 -1.93 9.28 2.89
N ASP A 85 -1.48 8.88 4.07
CA ASP A 85 -0.13 8.39 4.31
C ASP A 85 -0.19 6.99 4.91
N PHE A 86 0.80 6.16 4.59
CA PHE A 86 0.90 4.78 5.02
C PHE A 86 2.13 4.56 5.89
N LYS A 87 1.97 3.69 6.88
CA LYS A 87 3.03 3.28 7.80
C LYS A 87 2.96 1.78 8.04
N ILE A 88 4.09 1.12 7.91
CA ILE A 88 4.25 -0.28 8.32
C ILE A 88 5.02 -0.31 9.64
N ARG A 89 4.55 -1.13 10.57
CA ARG A 89 5.24 -1.44 11.82
C ARG A 89 5.52 -2.93 11.87
N TRP A 90 6.79 -3.29 11.94
CA TRP A 90 7.20 -4.67 12.20
C TRP A 90 6.91 -5.03 13.66
N VAL A 91 6.23 -6.14 13.89
CA VAL A 91 5.84 -6.62 15.22
C VAL A 91 6.10 -8.11 15.36
N THR A 92 6.26 -8.57 16.60
CA THR A 92 6.39 -9.99 16.96
C THR A 92 5.04 -10.63 17.33
N SER A 93 4.06 -9.82 17.69
CA SER A 93 2.69 -10.22 18.04
C SER A 93 1.70 -9.07 17.78
N ASN A 94 0.39 -9.36 17.87
CA ASN A 94 -0.69 -8.41 17.59
C ASN A 94 -0.62 -7.84 16.15
N GLU A 95 -0.27 -8.69 15.20
CA GLU A 95 -0.17 -8.33 13.80
C GLU A 95 -1.55 -8.17 13.13
N HIS A 96 -1.62 -7.20 12.22
CA HIS A 96 -2.68 -7.16 11.23
C HIS A 96 -2.45 -8.20 10.14
N TRP A 97 -1.19 -8.35 9.70
CA TRP A 97 -0.79 -9.20 8.59
C TRP A 97 0.36 -10.12 8.96
N LYS A 98 0.25 -11.39 8.58
CA LYS A 98 1.37 -12.34 8.60
C LYS A 98 2.07 -12.32 7.25
N VAL A 99 3.36 -12.02 7.26
CA VAL A 99 4.19 -11.88 6.06
C VAL A 99 5.11 -13.08 5.99
N TYR A 100 4.81 -13.99 5.08
CA TYR A 100 5.65 -15.15 4.81
C TYR A 100 6.70 -14.76 3.80
N VAL A 101 7.97 -14.82 4.22
CA VAL A 101 9.11 -14.51 3.35
C VAL A 101 9.75 -15.83 2.91
N GLN A 102 9.83 -16.04 1.60
CA GLN A 102 10.44 -17.23 1.00
C GLN A 102 11.06 -16.90 -0.36
N PRO A 103 12.32 -17.31 -0.63
CA PRO A 103 12.89 -17.29 -1.96
C PRO A 103 12.78 -18.67 -2.66
N PRO A 104 12.78 -18.71 -4.01
CA PRO A 104 12.13 -17.80 -4.94
C PRO A 104 10.64 -18.14 -5.09
N GLY A 105 9.76 -17.16 -5.36
CA GLY A 105 8.34 -17.44 -5.56
C GLY A 105 7.51 -16.26 -6.04
N ARG A 106 6.30 -16.55 -6.53
CA ARG A 106 5.36 -15.50 -6.91
C ARG A 106 4.69 -14.93 -5.66
N SER A 107 4.83 -13.63 -5.48
CA SER A 107 4.19 -12.91 -4.39
C SER A 107 2.71 -12.72 -4.60
N SER A 108 1.99 -12.67 -3.48
CA SER A 108 0.54 -12.52 -3.47
C SER A 108 0.00 -12.15 -2.09
N VAL A 109 -1.15 -11.50 -2.08
CA VAL A 109 -1.94 -11.23 -0.87
C VAL A 109 -3.15 -12.16 -0.79
N LEU A 110 -3.21 -12.94 0.28
CA LEU A 110 -4.41 -13.67 0.68
C LEU A 110 -5.22 -12.80 1.66
N TRP A 111 -6.02 -11.90 1.08
CA TRP A 111 -6.69 -10.82 1.80
C TRP A 111 -7.59 -11.29 2.96
N THR A 112 -8.38 -12.33 2.72
CA THR A 112 -9.32 -12.87 3.72
C THR A 112 -8.57 -13.47 4.91
N GLU A 113 -7.45 -14.14 4.66
CA GLU A 113 -6.63 -14.81 5.66
C GLU A 113 -5.64 -13.86 6.36
N ARG A 114 -5.53 -12.61 5.89
CA ARG A 114 -4.54 -11.63 6.36
C ARG A 114 -3.10 -12.13 6.23
N LYS A 115 -2.81 -12.80 5.11
CA LYS A 115 -1.46 -13.29 4.79
C LYS A 115 -0.92 -12.55 3.56
N ILE A 116 0.38 -12.27 3.61
CA ILE A 116 1.16 -11.73 2.50
C ILE A 116 2.26 -12.74 2.23
N LEU A 117 2.36 -13.23 1.00
CA LEU A 117 3.44 -14.07 0.52
C LEU A 117 4.38 -13.13 -0.25
N LEU A 118 5.61 -12.97 0.23
CA LEU A 118 6.62 -12.12 -0.41
C LEU A 118 7.88 -12.93 -0.71
N ASP A 119 8.47 -12.66 -1.86
CA ASP A 119 9.85 -13.00 -2.15
C ASP A 119 10.76 -11.98 -1.47
N VAL A 120 11.88 -12.45 -0.93
CA VAL A 120 12.90 -11.56 -0.33
C VAL A 120 13.49 -10.60 -1.37
N TYR A 121 13.41 -10.94 -2.66
CA TYR A 121 13.91 -10.12 -3.77
C TYR A 121 12.91 -9.07 -4.30
N ASP A 122 11.67 -9.06 -3.81
CA ASP A 122 10.60 -8.13 -4.24
C ASP A 122 10.82 -6.66 -3.86
N VAL A 123 11.89 -6.40 -3.13
CA VAL A 123 12.30 -5.06 -2.75
C VAL A 123 13.02 -4.31 -3.88
N THR A 124 13.26 -4.98 -5.01
CA THR A 124 13.89 -4.41 -6.21
C THR A 124 12.88 -4.28 -7.36
N PRO A 125 13.09 -3.36 -8.31
CA PRO A 125 12.29 -3.30 -9.53
C PRO A 125 12.36 -4.60 -10.32
N GLN A 126 11.21 -5.08 -10.79
CA GLN A 126 11.10 -6.25 -11.64
C GLN A 126 10.16 -5.95 -12.82
N GLU A 127 10.34 -6.65 -13.95
CA GLU A 127 9.40 -6.56 -15.06
C GLU A 127 8.02 -7.09 -14.63
N LYS A 128 6.96 -6.36 -15.02
CA LYS A 128 5.60 -6.74 -14.67
C LYS A 128 5.14 -7.90 -15.55
N CYS A 129 5.10 -9.09 -14.97
CA CYS A 129 4.53 -10.28 -15.60
C CYS A 129 3.08 -10.04 -16.06
N GLY A 130 2.82 -10.17 -17.37
CA GLY A 130 1.49 -10.00 -17.96
C GLY A 130 1.12 -8.57 -18.37
N ALA A 131 2.08 -7.63 -18.37
CA ALA A 131 1.94 -6.31 -18.97
C ALA A 131 2.74 -6.20 -20.29
N PRO A 132 2.53 -5.15 -21.10
CA PRO A 132 3.38 -4.89 -22.27
C PRO A 132 4.86 -4.78 -21.89
N ASP A 133 5.74 -5.24 -22.78
CA ASP A 133 7.19 -5.27 -22.58
C ASP A 133 7.73 -3.90 -22.10
N GLY A 134 8.66 -3.94 -21.14
CA GLY A 134 9.35 -2.75 -20.60
C GLY A 134 8.62 -2.02 -19.47
N LEU A 135 7.52 -2.57 -18.95
CA LEU A 135 6.87 -2.03 -17.75
C LEU A 135 7.49 -2.63 -16.48
N MET A 136 8.08 -1.77 -15.65
CA MET A 136 8.67 -2.15 -14.38
C MET A 136 7.71 -1.88 -13.21
N GLN A 137 7.79 -2.70 -12.17
CA GLN A 137 7.08 -2.50 -10.91
C GLN A 137 7.96 -2.89 -9.72
N TYR A 138 7.61 -2.41 -8.52
CA TYR A 138 8.14 -2.96 -7.27
C TYR A 138 7.12 -3.97 -6.74
N PRO A 139 7.36 -5.29 -6.82
CA PRO A 139 6.34 -6.27 -6.43
C PRO A 139 5.84 -6.08 -5.00
N VAL A 140 6.72 -5.72 -4.06
CA VAL A 140 6.32 -5.42 -2.68
C VAL A 140 5.32 -4.26 -2.58
N ALA A 141 5.45 -3.24 -3.43
CA ALA A 141 4.56 -2.08 -3.45
C ALA A 141 3.23 -2.42 -4.13
N HIS A 142 3.26 -3.26 -5.16
CA HIS A 142 2.09 -3.83 -5.80
C HIS A 142 1.25 -4.64 -4.79
N GLU A 143 1.89 -5.58 -4.09
CA GLU A 143 1.25 -6.39 -3.04
C GLU A 143 0.75 -5.53 -1.89
N PHE A 144 1.47 -4.47 -1.49
CA PHE A 144 0.95 -3.52 -0.50
C PHE A 144 -0.34 -2.84 -0.98
N GLY A 145 -0.44 -2.49 -2.27
CA GLY A 145 -1.69 -1.99 -2.85
C GLY A 145 -2.84 -2.98 -2.66
N HIS A 146 -2.56 -4.28 -2.80
CA HIS A 146 -3.53 -5.31 -2.48
C HIS A 146 -3.92 -5.31 -1.00
N THR A 147 -3.02 -5.01 -0.04
CA THR A 147 -3.29 -4.96 1.43
C THR A 147 -4.07 -3.73 1.94
N ILE A 148 -4.36 -2.76 1.06
CA ILE A 148 -5.27 -1.64 1.36
C ILE A 148 -6.66 -1.75 0.72
N GLY A 149 -6.96 -2.87 0.05
CA GLY A 149 -8.32 -3.23 -0.41
C GLY A 149 -8.45 -3.39 -1.92
N ASN A 150 -7.36 -3.23 -2.67
CA ASN A 150 -7.35 -3.34 -4.12
C ASN A 150 -7.25 -4.81 -4.59
N THR A 151 -8.15 -5.71 -4.18
CA THR A 151 -8.09 -7.14 -4.58
C THR A 151 -9.27 -7.55 -5.45
N ARG A 152 -9.00 -8.36 -6.48
CA ARG A 152 -10.03 -8.96 -7.34
C ARG A 152 -10.83 -9.97 -6.50
N GLY A 153 -12.12 -9.70 -6.29
CA GLY A 153 -12.99 -10.56 -5.47
C GLY A 153 -13.11 -10.15 -3.99
N ALA A 154 -12.41 -9.11 -3.53
CA ALA A 154 -12.93 -8.38 -2.38
C ALA A 154 -14.20 -7.68 -2.84
N PHE A 155 -15.36 -8.26 -2.55
CA PHE A 155 -16.59 -7.48 -2.50
C PHE A 155 -16.26 -6.25 -1.65
N PRO A 156 -16.30 -5.03 -2.20
CA PRO A 156 -16.26 -3.84 -1.38
C PRO A 156 -17.54 -3.97 -0.55
N SER A 157 -17.42 -4.36 0.72
CA SER A 157 -18.58 -4.28 1.59
C SER A 157 -19.10 -2.86 1.47
N LEU A 158 -20.43 -2.71 1.39
CA LEU A 158 -21.18 -1.47 1.14
C LEU A 158 -20.78 -0.25 2.00
N ILE A 159 -19.83 -0.41 2.91
CA ILE A 159 -19.30 0.57 3.85
C ILE A 159 -18.25 1.50 3.20
N MET A 160 -17.59 1.11 2.09
CA MET A 160 -16.48 1.89 1.49
C MET A 160 -16.80 2.62 0.17
N GLY A 161 -18.02 2.51 -0.37
CA GLY A 161 -18.52 3.43 -1.42
C GLY A 161 -17.76 3.46 -2.77
N PHE A 162 -16.98 2.44 -3.12
CA PHE A 162 -16.30 2.37 -4.42
C PHE A 162 -17.18 1.69 -5.48
N SER A 163 -17.37 2.36 -6.63
CA SER A 163 -18.04 1.80 -7.82
C SER A 163 -17.16 0.82 -8.58
N SER A 164 -17.81 -0.06 -9.36
CA SER A 164 -17.26 -1.16 -10.17
C SER A 164 -15.83 -0.98 -10.71
N ILE A 165 -15.01 -2.02 -10.48
CA ILE A 165 -13.59 -2.10 -10.86
C ILE A 165 -13.45 -2.29 -12.38
N SER A 166 -13.16 -1.21 -13.11
CA SER A 166 -12.45 -1.27 -14.39
C SER A 166 -10.95 -1.26 -14.13
N VAL A 167 -10.17 -2.05 -14.89
CA VAL A 167 -8.70 -2.19 -14.86
C VAL A 167 -7.98 -1.03 -14.13
N ILE A 168 -7.43 -1.34 -12.96
CA ILE A 168 -6.69 -0.37 -12.15
C ILE A 168 -5.22 -0.45 -12.57
N THR A 169 -4.73 0.60 -13.23
CA THR A 169 -3.28 0.86 -13.37
C THR A 169 -2.76 1.30 -12.01
N HIS A 170 -1.75 0.61 -11.48
CA HIS A 170 -1.20 0.93 -10.17
C HIS A 170 -0.17 2.07 -10.26
N GLY A 171 -0.09 2.91 -9.23
CA GLY A 171 0.81 4.09 -9.21
C GLY A 171 2.31 3.77 -9.06
N ASP A 172 2.66 2.49 -8.97
CA ASP A 172 4.02 1.94 -8.99
C ASP A 172 4.47 1.48 -10.39
N GLU A 173 3.60 1.59 -11.38
CA GLU A 173 3.90 1.29 -12.78
C GLU A 173 4.61 2.47 -13.45
N TYR A 174 5.82 2.26 -13.96
CA TYR A 174 6.54 3.26 -14.75
C TYR A 174 7.14 2.64 -16.00
N ARG A 175 7.00 3.33 -17.14
CA ARG A 175 7.63 2.95 -18.41
C ARG A 175 9.07 3.41 -18.41
N VAL A 176 9.99 2.50 -18.72
CA VAL A 176 11.36 2.89 -19.07
C VAL A 176 11.29 3.51 -20.46
N SER A 177 11.64 4.79 -20.60
CA SER A 177 11.67 5.45 -21.89
C SER A 177 12.69 4.77 -22.80
N THR A 178 12.24 4.19 -23.92
CA THR A 178 13.14 3.79 -24.98
C THR A 178 13.87 5.04 -25.48
N THR A 179 15.19 5.01 -25.39
CA THR A 179 16.11 6.07 -25.81
C THR A 179 15.72 6.66 -27.16
N GLN A 180 15.73 7.99 -27.24
CA GLN A 180 15.58 8.80 -28.44
C GLN A 180 16.37 8.20 -29.61
N LYS A 181 15.72 8.01 -30.75
CA LYS A 181 16.43 7.92 -32.04
C LYS A 181 17.18 9.22 -32.24
N ASN A 182 18.51 9.16 -32.18
CA ASN A 182 19.40 10.23 -32.63
C ASN A 182 19.07 10.55 -34.09
N HIS A 183 18.37 11.65 -34.34
CA HIS A 183 18.45 12.32 -35.63
C HIS A 183 19.74 13.13 -35.65
N ILE A 184 20.79 12.52 -36.15
CA ILE A 184 21.95 13.24 -36.68
C ILE A 184 21.45 13.96 -37.94
N ARG A 185 21.61 15.28 -37.98
CA ARG A 185 21.63 16.07 -39.20
C ARG A 185 22.99 16.72 -39.31
#